data_AF-A0AA38MYZ5-F1
#
_entry.id   AF-A0AA38MYZ5-F1
#
_cell.length_a   1.000
_cell.length_b   1.000
_cell.length_c   1.000
_cell.angle_alpha   90.00
_cell.angle_beta   90.00
_cell.angle_gamma   90.00
#
_symmetry.space_group_name_H-M   'P 1'
#
loop_
_entity.id
_entity.type
_entity.pdbx_description
1 polymer ?
#
loop_
_entity_poly.entity_id
_entity_poly.type
_entity_poly.pdbx_seq_one_letter_code
_entity_poly.pdbx_strand_id
1 'polypeptide(L)' 'MVARLSRHLNIPNITCMLQASLQFCSECNNLLYPKADPHRRIMVFACRICQYEEASESKCVYRNDLLTVTK' A
#
# COMPACT_ATOMS: atom_id res chain seq x y z
N MET A 1 6.44 12.39 33.85
CA MET A 1 5.19 11.67 33.50
C MET A 1 4.71 12.21 32.16
N VAL A 2 5.13 11.56 31.07
CA VAL A 2 4.81 12.03 29.71
C VAL A 2 3.43 11.47 29.36
N ALA A 3 2.46 12.34 29.13
CA ALA A 3 1.12 11.94 28.70
C ALA A 3 1.24 11.19 27.37
N ARG A 4 0.99 9.88 27.43
CA ARG A 4 0.85 9.00 26.28
C ARG A 4 -0.43 9.42 25.57
N LEU A 5 -0.33 10.36 24.63
CA LEU A 5 -1.42 10.67 23.70
C LEU A 5 -1.55 9.49 22.74
N SER A 6 -2.35 8.53 23.20
CA SER A 6 -2.85 7.41 22.43
C SER A 6 -3.37 7.90 21.08
N ARG A 7 -2.95 7.16 20.05
CA ARG A 7 -3.28 7.31 18.64
C ARG A 7 -4.78 7.10 18.39
N HIS A 8 -5.59 8.10 18.72
CA HIS A 8 -7.01 8.10 18.38
C HIS A 8 -7.41 9.43 17.75
N LEU A 9 -7.06 9.59 16.47
CA LEU A 9 -7.91 10.39 15.59
C LEU A 9 -9.02 9.46 15.09
N ASN A 10 -10.12 9.47 15.85
CA ASN A 10 -11.39 8.86 15.49
C ASN A 10 -12.08 9.80 14.49
N ILE A 11 -11.81 9.61 13.19
CA ILE A 11 -12.59 10.22 12.10
C ILE A 11 -13.33 9.07 11.39
N PRO A 12 -14.67 8.99 11.50
CA PRO A 12 -15.43 7.76 11.26
C PRO A 12 -15.72 7.43 9.79
N ASN A 13 -14.91 7.86 8.80
CA ASN A 13 -15.20 7.52 7.40
C ASN A 13 -14.02 7.45 6.40
N ILE A 14 -12.75 7.46 6.84
CA ILE A 14 -11.61 7.31 5.91
C ILE A 14 -10.61 6.29 6.49
N THR A 15 -10.98 5.02 6.46
CA THR A 15 -10.14 3.90 6.92
C THR A 15 -9.06 3.52 5.90
N CYS A 16 -8.47 4.47 5.18
CA CYS A 16 -7.27 4.20 4.37
C CYS A 16 -6.00 4.30 5.23
N MET A 17 -5.99 3.61 6.38
CA MET A 17 -4.81 3.50 7.25
C MET A 17 -3.81 2.44 6.74
N LEU A 18 -4.15 1.71 5.67
CA LEU A 18 -3.24 0.80 4.98
C LEU A 18 -2.17 1.61 4.26
N GLN A 19 -0.97 1.62 4.85
CA GLN A 19 0.25 2.09 4.22
C GLN A 19 0.44 1.34 2.90
N ALA A 20 0.72 2.06 1.81
CA ALA A 20 1.13 1.43 0.56
C ALA A 20 2.51 0.79 0.80
N SER A 21 2.55 -0.54 0.90
CA SER A 21 3.81 -1.30 1.02
C SER A 21 4.36 -1.60 -0.37
N LEU A 22 5.69 -1.59 -0.49
CA LEU A 22 6.37 -2.08 -1.68
C LEU A 22 6.33 -3.62 -1.65
N GLN A 23 5.93 -4.23 -2.76
CA GLN A 23 5.87 -5.67 -2.93
C GLN A 23 6.93 -6.13 -3.93
N PHE A 24 7.51 -7.31 -3.70
CA PHE A 24 8.60 -7.87 -4.51
C PHE A 24 8.19 -9.23 -5.08
N CYS A 25 8.56 -9.47 -6.33
CA CYS A 25 8.28 -10.69 -7.06
C CYS A 25 8.95 -11.92 -6.40
N SER A 26 8.20 -13.00 -6.16
CA SER A 26 8.76 -14.25 -5.63
C SER A 26 9.79 -14.90 -6.55
N GLU A 27 9.62 -14.75 -7.87
CA GLU A 27 10.46 -15.43 -8.86
C GLU A 27 11.80 -14.75 -9.14
N CYS A 28 11.80 -13.42 -9.29
CA CYS A 28 12.98 -12.68 -9.75
C CYS A 28 13.38 -11.51 -8.84
N ASN A 29 12.74 -11.38 -7.67
CA ASN A 29 13.02 -10.37 -6.66
C ASN A 29 13.02 -8.91 -7.18
N ASN A 30 12.28 -8.65 -8.27
CA ASN A 30 12.06 -7.31 -8.80
C ASN A 30 10.81 -6.67 -8.18
N LEU A 31 10.75 -5.35 -8.22
CA LEU A 31 9.60 -4.59 -7.72
C LEU A 31 8.33 -4.92 -8.51
N LEU A 32 7.23 -5.17 -7.80
CA LEU A 32 5.91 -5.33 -8.40
C LEU A 32 5.20 -3.99 -8.53
N TYR A 33 4.50 -3.83 -9.65
CA TYR A 33 3.79 -2.62 -9.98
C TYR A 33 2.28 -2.85 -9.95
N PRO A 34 1.49 -1.90 -9.40
CA PRO A 34 0.05 -1.99 -9.47
C PRO A 34 -0.44 -2.00 -10.93
N LYS A 35 -1.36 -2.91 -11.24
CA LYS A 35 -1.99 -3.13 -12.53
C LYS A 35 -3.47 -3.43 -12.30
N ALA A 36 -4.35 -2.84 -13.12
CA ALA A 36 -5.77 -3.16 -13.07
C ALA A 36 -6.05 -4.45 -13.86
N ASP A 37 -6.89 -5.33 -13.31
CA ASP A 37 -7.49 -6.48 -14.00
C ASP A 37 -8.95 -6.13 -14.37
N PRO A 38 -9.24 -5.80 -15.65
CA PRO A 38 -10.58 -5.37 -16.06
C PRO A 38 -11.64 -6.48 -15.98
N HIS A 39 -11.23 -7.74 -16.13
CA HIS A 39 -12.15 -8.88 -16.15
C HIS A 39 -12.65 -9.19 -14.75
N ARG A 40 -11.74 -9.20 -13.78
CA ARG A 40 -12.05 -9.47 -12.37
C ARG A 40 -12.43 -8.20 -11.59
N ARG A 41 -12.19 -7.01 -12.18
CA ARG A 41 -12.39 -5.69 -11.56
C ARG A 41 -11.65 -5.55 -10.23
N ILE A 42 -10.43 -6.06 -10.17
CA ILE A 42 -9.54 -5.96 -9.01
C ILE A 42 -8.21 -5.27 -9.39
N MET A 43 -7.47 -4.86 -8.38
CA MET A 43 -6.07 -4.44 -8.53
C MET A 43 -5.15 -5.63 -8.24
N VAL A 44 -4.17 -5.84 -9.09
CA VAL A 44 -3.09 -6.83 -8.91
C VAL A 44 -1.75 -6.12 -8.89
N PHE A 45 -0.75 -6.72 -8.24
CA PHE A 45 0.64 -6.32 -8.32
C PHE A 45 1.35 -7.26 -9.29
N ALA A 46 1.92 -6.71 -10.36
CA ALA A 46 2.52 -7.49 -11.45
C ALA A 46 3.99 -7.13 -11.65
N CYS A 47 4.81 -8.14 -11.92
CA CYS A 47 6.21 -7.96 -12.30
C CYS A 47 6.30 -7.44 -13.73
N ARG A 48 7.29 -6.59 -14.02
CA ARG A 48 7.59 -6.13 -15.39
C ARG A 48 8.60 -7.01 -16.12
N ILE A 49 9.28 -7.89 -15.40
CA ILE A 49 10.38 -8.71 -15.93
C ILE A 49 9.92 -10.15 -16.24
N CYS A 50 8.97 -10.68 -15.46
CA CYS A 50 8.40 -12.01 -15.65
C CYS A 50 6.86 -11.97 -15.58
N GLN A 51 6.21 -13.13 -15.66
CA GLN A 51 4.75 -13.29 -15.70
C GLN A 51 4.10 -13.36 -14.30
N TYR A 52 4.86 -13.17 -13.23
CA TYR A 52 4.32 -13.20 -11.87
C TYR A 52 3.37 -12.02 -11.61
N GLU A 53 2.20 -12.32 -11.04
CA GLU A 53 1.23 -11.34 -10.55
C GLU A 53 0.50 -11.88 -9.31
N GLU A 54 0.12 -10.97 -8.41
CA GLU A 54 -0.60 -11.30 -7.17
C GLU A 54 -1.73 -10.31 -6.88
N ALA A 55 -2.78 -10.76 -6.18
CA ALA A 55 -3.93 -9.92 -5.87
C ALA A 55 -3.59 -8.92 -4.75
N SER A 56 -3.98 -7.65 -4.92
CA SER A 56 -3.76 -6.66 -3.86
C SER A 56 -4.82 -6.75 -2.77
N GLU A 57 -4.37 -6.74 -1.51
CA GLU A 57 -5.24 -6.63 -0.33
C GLU A 57 -5.75 -5.21 -0.08
N SER A 58 -5.03 -4.19 -0.58
CA SER A 58 -5.34 -2.78 -0.40
C SER A 58 -5.51 -2.07 -1.73
N LYS A 59 -6.44 -1.13 -1.82
CA LYS A 59 -6.60 -0.26 -3.00
C LYS A 59 -5.68 0.97 -2.97
N CYS A 60 -4.94 1.16 -1.88
CA CYS A 60 -4.01 2.28 -1.72
C CYS A 60 -2.71 2.00 -2.49
N VAL A 61 -2.52 2.69 -3.62
CA VAL A 61 -1.30 2.58 -4.46
C VAL A 61 -0.18 3.48 -3.93
N TYR A 62 -0.54 4.66 -3.47
CA TYR A 62 0.42 5.66 -3.00
C TYR A 62 -0.23 6.55 -1.95
N ARG A 63 0.53 6.88 -0.92
CA ARG A 63 0.16 7.83 0.11
C ARG A 63 1.35 8.73 0.37
N ASN A 64 1.14 10.04 0.22
CA ASN A 64 2.14 11.05 0.53
C ASN A 64 1.96 11.53 1.98
N ASP A 65 2.76 10.99 2.90
CA ASP A 65 2.77 11.45 4.29
C ASP A 65 3.78 12.57 4.46
N LEU A 66 3.29 13.82 4.35
CA LEU A 66 4.10 15.04 4.54
C LEU A 66 4.42 15.33 6.03
N LEU A 67 4.05 14.44 6.94
CA LEU A 67 4.28 14.58 8.38
C LEU A 67 5.70 14.14 8.75
N THR A 68 6.69 14.87 8.25
CA THR A 68 8.06 14.84 8.78
C THR A 68 8.26 16.14 9.54
N VAL A 69 8.21 16.06 10.87
CA VAL A 69 8.74 17.12 11.72
C VAL A 69 10.22 17.23 11.40
N THR A 70 10.59 18.28 10.70
CA THR A 70 11.96 18.72 10.52
C THR A 70 12.59 18.82 11.91
N LYS A 71 13.70 18.12 12.13
CA LYS A 71 14.53 18.30 13.31
C LYS A 71 15.90 18.77 12.87
#